data_AF-A0A924DFF8-F1
#
_entry.id   AF-A0A924DFF8-F1
#
_cell.length_a   1.000
_cell.length_b   1.000
_cell.length_c   1.000
_cell.angle_alpha   90.00
_cell.angle_beta   90.00
_cell.angle_gamma   90.00
#
_symmetry.space_group_name_H-M   'P 1'
#
loop_
_entity.id
_entity.type
_entity.pdbx_description
1 polymer ?
#
loop_
_entity_poly.entity_id
_entity_poly.type
_entity_poly.pdbx_seq_one_letter_code
_entity_poly.pdbx_strand_id
1 'polypeptide(L)'
;MRLHHDMLNTAELGALLWKQQLGAGITPSSPQYGKGTSPVIPDYILAGSSSGLFEGNPAVDPSKYSFEQNGFYQIIRANKEGTNWFKEMVQSAPTQSHNLSASGGTDKSIYSLSLGYYSEVGTQKYTFYDRYSIRSNSELKLTKQ
;
A
#
# COMPACT_ATOMS: atom_id res chain seq x y z
N MET A 1 -3.89 -21.14 4.18
CA MET A 1 -2.56 -20.53 3.90
C MET A 1 -2.80 -19.40 2.92
N ARG A 2 -2.68 -18.13 3.34
CA ARG A 2 -2.98 -16.95 2.52
C ARG A 2 -1.72 -16.62 1.71
N LEU A 3 -1.77 -16.75 0.38
CA LEU A 3 -0.67 -16.39 -0.52
C LEU A 3 -0.55 -14.86 -0.55
N HIS A 4 0.26 -14.30 0.34
CA HIS A 4 0.76 -12.95 0.15
C HIS A 4 1.96 -13.05 -0.80
N HIS A 5 1.90 -12.37 -1.94
CA HIS A 5 3.12 -12.10 -2.71
C HIS A 5 3.88 -11.04 -1.93
N ASP A 6 4.94 -11.45 -1.25
CA ASP A 6 5.84 -10.51 -0.62
C ASP A 6 6.54 -9.72 -1.71
N MET A 7 6.51 -8.39 -1.60
CA MET A 7 7.29 -7.54 -2.48
C MET A 7 8.76 -7.72 -2.16
N LEU A 8 9.60 -7.78 -3.20
CA LEU A 8 11.05 -7.86 -3.05
C LEU A 8 11.55 -6.68 -2.22
N ASN A 9 12.32 -6.98 -1.16
CA ASN A 9 13.04 -5.95 -0.44
C ASN A 9 14.31 -5.52 -1.20
N THR A 10 15.00 -4.49 -0.71
CA THR A 10 16.19 -3.90 -1.36
C THR A 10 17.30 -4.92 -1.61
N ALA A 11 17.50 -5.89 -0.70
CA ALA A 11 18.52 -6.93 -0.83
C ALA A 11 18.11 -7.99 -1.86
N GLU A 12 16.86 -8.43 -1.82
CA GLU A 12 16.31 -9.43 -2.73
C GLU A 12 16.28 -8.92 -4.18
N LEU A 13 15.95 -7.64 -4.37
CA LEU A 13 16.03 -6.99 -5.69
C LEU A 13 17.47 -7.01 -6.23
N GLY A 14 18.46 -6.65 -5.40
CA GLY A 14 19.87 -6.74 -5.78
C GLY A 14 20.27 -8.16 -6.18
N ALA A 15 19.85 -9.17 -5.40
CA ALA A 15 20.13 -10.56 -5.69
C ALA A 15 19.49 -11.04 -6.99
N LEU A 16 18.26 -10.59 -7.27
CA LEU A 16 17.56 -10.88 -8.53
C LEU A 16 18.32 -10.29 -9.73
N LEU A 17 18.76 -9.03 -9.65
CA LEU A 17 19.54 -8.38 -10.71
C LEU A 17 20.84 -9.15 -11.00
N TRP A 18 21.54 -9.61 -9.95
CA TRP A 18 22.74 -10.42 -10.10
C TRP A 18 22.45 -11.74 -10.81
N LYS A 19 21.39 -12.46 -10.39
CA LYS A 19 20.98 -13.71 -11.05
C LYS A 19 20.64 -13.50 -12.52
N GLN A 20 19.97 -12.41 -12.86
CA GLN A 20 19.65 -12.07 -14.25
C GLN A 20 20.90 -11.81 -15.08
N GLN A 21 21.83 -10.98 -14.59
CA GLN A 21 23.08 -10.67 -15.29
C GLN A 21 23.96 -11.91 -15.46
N LEU A 22 24.10 -12.74 -14.41
CA LEU A 22 24.83 -14.00 -14.47
C LEU A 22 24.18 -14.98 -15.45
N GLY A 23 22.84 -15.09 -15.45
CA GLY A 23 22.10 -15.93 -16.39
C GLY A 23 22.28 -15.50 -17.85
N ALA A 24 22.53 -14.21 -18.10
CA ALA A 24 22.84 -13.67 -19.41
C ALA A 24 24.34 -13.77 -19.78
N GLY A 25 25.19 -14.36 -18.93
CA GLY A 25 26.64 -14.43 -19.13
C GLY A 25 27.37 -13.10 -18.96
N ILE A 26 26.72 -12.09 -18.36
CA ILE A 26 27.27 -10.75 -18.13
C ILE A 26 27.88 -10.70 -16.73
N THR A 27 29.08 -10.10 -16.60
CA THR A 27 29.66 -9.83 -15.28
C THR A 27 28.79 -8.81 -14.53
N PRO A 28 28.21 -9.16 -13.37
CA PRO A 28 27.25 -8.29 -12.71
C PRO A 28 27.83 -6.94 -12.31
N SER A 29 27.06 -5.89 -12.59
CA SER A 29 27.38 -4.53 -12.20
C SER A 29 26.11 -3.67 -12.15
N SER A 30 26.08 -2.75 -11.20
CA SER A 30 25.00 -1.80 -11.00
C SER A 30 25.56 -0.50 -10.45
N PRO A 31 25.12 0.68 -10.94
CA PRO A 31 25.44 1.95 -10.30
C PRO A 31 24.99 2.00 -8.84
N GLN A 32 23.95 1.24 -8.47
CA GLN A 32 23.36 1.25 -7.14
C GLN A 32 23.94 0.17 -6.24
N TYR A 33 24.12 -1.05 -6.75
CA TYR A 33 24.54 -2.22 -5.97
C TYR A 33 26.03 -2.57 -6.10
N GLY A 34 26.79 -1.75 -6.81
CA GLY A 34 28.23 -1.93 -7.02
C GLY A 34 28.57 -2.98 -8.08
N LYS A 35 29.75 -3.58 -7.93
CA LYS A 35 30.32 -4.57 -8.86
C LYS A 35 30.83 -5.77 -8.07
N GLY A 36 30.95 -6.93 -8.73
CA GLY A 36 31.58 -8.12 -8.16
C GLY A 36 30.62 -9.30 -8.08
N THR A 37 30.96 -10.28 -7.24
CA THR A 37 30.24 -11.56 -7.15
C THR A 37 28.90 -11.45 -6.41
N SER A 38 28.64 -10.36 -5.70
CA SER A 38 27.39 -10.15 -4.96
C SER A 38 26.99 -8.67 -4.91
N PRO A 39 25.68 -8.36 -4.90
CA PRO A 39 25.18 -7.00 -4.76
C PRO A 39 25.42 -6.48 -3.34
N VAL A 40 25.82 -5.21 -3.21
CA VAL A 40 26.01 -4.54 -1.92
C VAL A 40 25.11 -3.32 -1.84
N ILE A 41 24.32 -3.19 -0.78
CA ILE A 41 23.47 -2.01 -0.57
C ILE A 41 24.33 -0.86 -0.06
N PRO A 42 24.35 0.30 -0.76
CA PRO A 42 25.16 1.46 -0.38
C PRO A 42 24.57 2.21 0.81
N ASP A 43 25.33 3.14 1.39
CA ASP A 43 24.84 4.05 2.43
C ASP A 43 24.00 5.19 1.86
N TYR A 44 24.28 5.58 0.61
CA TYR A 44 23.59 6.67 -0.08
C TYR A 44 23.19 6.25 -1.49
N ILE A 45 21.94 6.53 -1.87
CA ILE A 45 21.45 6.25 -3.22
C ILE A 45 21.92 7.28 -4.23
N LEU A 46 22.16 8.51 -3.77
CA LEU A 46 22.55 9.62 -4.63
C LEU A 46 23.27 10.71 -3.83
N ALA A 47 24.38 11.22 -4.35
CA ALA A 47 24.96 12.49 -3.95
C ALA A 47 25.38 13.28 -5.20
N GLY A 48 24.76 14.43 -5.45
CA GLY A 48 24.91 15.16 -6.71
C GLY A 48 24.57 14.29 -7.91
N SER A 49 25.56 14.02 -8.77
CA SER A 49 25.44 13.16 -9.96
C SER A 49 25.91 11.71 -9.76
N SER A 50 26.35 11.35 -8.55
CA SER A 50 26.93 10.04 -8.25
C SER A 50 25.97 9.18 -7.42
N SER A 51 25.78 7.92 -7.79
CA SER A 51 24.95 6.94 -7.08
C SER A 51 25.78 5.80 -6.49
N GLY A 52 25.17 5.03 -5.59
CA GLY A 52 25.84 3.85 -5.01
C GLY A 52 27.00 4.16 -4.07
N LEU A 53 26.87 5.20 -3.25
CA LEU A 53 27.98 5.73 -2.44
C LEU A 53 27.97 5.18 -1.02
N PHE A 54 29.18 5.04 -0.46
CA PHE A 54 29.40 4.64 0.93
C PHE A 54 29.87 5.82 1.77
N GLU A 55 29.71 5.68 3.09
CA GLU A 55 30.18 6.67 4.05
C GLU A 55 31.68 6.99 3.85
N GLY A 56 32.05 8.26 3.99
CA GLY A 56 33.42 8.74 3.74
C GLY A 56 33.77 9.06 2.29
N ASN A 57 32.86 8.85 1.33
CA ASN A 57 33.06 9.32 -0.04
C ASN A 57 33.03 10.86 -0.11
N PRO A 58 33.97 11.55 -0.78
CA PRO A 58 33.99 13.01 -0.87
C PRO A 58 32.75 13.66 -1.53
N ALA A 59 31.94 12.89 -2.28
CA ALA A 59 30.65 13.37 -2.79
C ALA A 59 29.58 13.44 -1.69
N VAL A 60 29.73 12.67 -0.62
CA VAL A 60 28.84 12.68 0.55
C VAL A 60 29.38 13.71 1.55
N ASP A 61 29.48 14.96 1.12
CA ASP A 61 29.92 16.06 1.97
C ASP A 61 28.72 16.98 2.26
N PRO A 62 28.24 17.06 3.51
CA PRO A 62 27.10 17.91 3.87
C PRO A 62 27.27 19.39 3.48
N SER A 63 28.49 19.90 3.38
CA SER A 63 28.75 21.28 2.97
C SER A 63 28.40 21.56 1.50
N LYS A 64 28.33 20.51 0.67
CA LYS A 64 27.93 20.61 -0.74
C LYS A 64 26.43 20.68 -0.92
N TYR A 65 25.66 20.30 0.10
CA TYR A 65 24.21 20.23 0.00
C TYR A 65 23.60 21.59 -0.32
N SER A 66 22.83 21.66 -1.40
CA SER A 66 22.24 22.91 -1.89
C SER A 66 20.94 22.65 -2.65
N PHE A 67 19.99 23.56 -2.49
CA PHE A 67 18.71 23.59 -3.20
C PHE A 67 18.62 24.69 -4.24
N GLU A 68 19.73 25.37 -4.53
CA GLU A 68 19.75 26.47 -5.49
C GLU A 68 19.55 25.96 -6.92
N GLN A 69 18.80 26.71 -7.73
CA GLN A 69 18.45 26.31 -9.10
C GLN A 69 19.68 26.00 -9.99
N ASN A 70 20.77 26.75 -9.81
CA ASN A 70 22.02 26.59 -10.59
C ASN A 70 23.13 25.85 -9.83
N GLY A 71 22.81 25.27 -8.67
CA GLY A 71 23.77 24.60 -7.79
C GLY A 71 23.16 23.41 -7.05
N PHE A 72 22.06 22.85 -7.55
CA PHE A 72 21.30 21.82 -6.87
C PHE A 72 22.18 20.60 -6.58
N TYR A 73 22.29 20.25 -5.30
CA TYR A 73 23.10 19.16 -4.82
C TYR A 73 22.39 18.48 -3.65
N GLN A 74 21.79 17.34 -3.95
CA GLN A 74 21.14 16.49 -2.96
C GLN A 74 22.08 15.40 -2.47
N ILE A 75 21.92 15.01 -1.21
CA ILE A 75 22.57 13.85 -0.60
C ILE A 75 21.45 13.00 0.00
N ILE A 76 21.22 11.81 -0.56
CA ILE A 76 20.10 10.95 -0.21
C ILE A 76 20.63 9.66 0.41
N ARG A 77 20.35 9.47 1.70
CA ARG A 77 20.65 8.22 2.41
C ARG A 77 19.80 7.08 1.86
N ALA A 78 20.41 5.90 1.78
CA ALA A 78 19.72 4.68 1.39
C ALA A 78 18.94 4.10 2.57
N ASN A 79 17.72 3.63 2.30
CA ASN A 79 17.01 2.76 3.22
C ASN A 79 17.49 1.31 3.01
N LYS A 80 18.44 0.87 3.84
CA LYS A 80 19.01 -0.48 3.77
C LYS A 80 18.05 -1.56 4.22
N GLU A 81 17.21 -1.25 5.21
CA GLU A 81 16.21 -2.17 5.75
C GLU A 81 15.06 -2.38 4.75
N GLY A 82 14.81 -1.38 3.90
CA GLY A 82 13.71 -1.36 2.97
C GLY A 82 12.39 -0.98 3.63
N THR A 83 11.33 -0.89 2.84
CA THR A 83 9.98 -0.64 3.35
C THR A 83 9.03 -1.58 2.64
N ASN A 84 8.29 -2.38 3.41
CA ASN A 84 7.21 -3.18 2.85
C ASN A 84 5.98 -2.28 2.64
N TRP A 85 5.94 -1.59 1.50
CA TRP A 85 4.86 -0.66 1.16
C TRP A 85 3.49 -1.32 1.11
N PHE A 86 3.40 -2.61 0.78
CA PHE A 86 2.14 -3.33 0.81
C PHE A 86 1.60 -3.43 2.24
N LYS A 87 2.45 -3.86 3.18
CA LYS A 87 2.12 -3.86 4.62
C LYS A 87 1.79 -2.46 5.12
N GLU A 88 2.45 -1.43 4.61
CA GLU A 88 2.15 -0.05 5.00
C GLU A 88 0.88 0.52 4.38
N MET A 89 0.41 0.00 3.25
CA MET A 89 -0.81 0.46 2.59
C MET A 89 -2.06 -0.23 3.11
N VAL A 90 -1.94 -1.47 3.59
CA VAL A 90 -3.08 -2.27 4.04
C VAL A 90 -3.24 -2.24 5.56
N GLN A 91 -4.46 -2.47 6.02
CA GLN A 91 -4.81 -2.62 7.44
C GLN A 91 -5.88 -3.68 7.65
N SER A 92 -6.09 -4.06 8.92
CA SER A 92 -7.25 -4.87 9.30
C SER A 92 -8.54 -4.11 9.01
N ALA A 93 -9.50 -4.80 8.41
CA ALA A 93 -10.75 -4.23 7.89
C ALA A 93 -11.96 -4.84 8.62
N PRO A 94 -12.27 -4.42 9.87
CA PRO A 94 -13.48 -4.87 10.55
C PRO A 94 -14.75 -4.29 9.92
N THR A 95 -15.82 -5.08 9.98
CA THR A 95 -17.15 -4.73 9.47
C THR A 95 -18.19 -4.91 10.56
N GLN A 96 -19.17 -4.00 10.63
CA GLN A 96 -20.27 -4.04 11.58
C GLN A 96 -21.60 -3.85 10.85
N SER A 97 -22.61 -4.63 11.22
CA SER A 97 -23.96 -4.50 10.70
C SER A 97 -25.00 -4.64 11.81
N HIS A 98 -25.98 -3.73 11.81
CA HIS A 98 -27.13 -3.73 12.70
C HIS A 98 -28.40 -3.61 11.89
N ASN A 99 -29.39 -4.46 12.18
CA ASN A 99 -30.69 -4.41 11.53
C ASN A 99 -31.78 -4.48 12.60
N LEU A 100 -32.73 -3.55 12.53
CA LEU A 100 -33.92 -3.54 13.35
C LEU A 100 -35.13 -3.56 12.43
N SER A 101 -36.04 -4.50 12.63
CA SER A 101 -37.26 -4.60 11.84
C SER A 101 -38.48 -4.77 12.72
N ALA A 102 -39.57 -4.16 12.29
CA ALA A 102 -40.90 -4.31 12.88
C ALA A 102 -41.89 -4.58 11.74
N SER A 103 -42.72 -5.58 11.90
CA SER A 103 -43.75 -5.95 10.93
C SER A 103 -45.07 -6.24 11.63
N GLY A 104 -46.16 -6.01 10.92
CA GLY A 104 -47.51 -6.26 11.42
C GLY A 104 -48.50 -6.35 10.27
N GLY A 105 -49.65 -6.96 10.52
CA GLY A 105 -50.67 -7.12 9.50
C GLY A 105 -51.99 -7.62 10.06
N THR A 106 -53.05 -7.38 9.30
CA THR A 106 -54.41 -7.90 9.48
C THR A 106 -54.87 -8.54 8.16
N ASP A 107 -56.02 -9.21 8.11
CA ASP A 107 -56.52 -9.89 6.89
C ASP A 107 -56.62 -8.99 5.64
N LYS A 108 -56.65 -7.67 5.82
CA LYS A 108 -56.81 -6.68 4.74
C LYS A 108 -55.55 -5.85 4.45
N SER A 109 -54.52 -5.92 5.28
CA SER A 109 -53.32 -5.08 5.15
C SER A 109 -52.09 -5.69 5.79
N ILE A 110 -50.95 -5.62 5.10
CA ILE A 110 -49.63 -6.03 5.62
C ILE A 110 -48.70 -4.82 5.55
N TYR A 111 -47.98 -4.54 6.64
CA TYR A 111 -47.00 -3.47 6.72
C TYR A 111 -45.68 -3.96 7.36
N SER A 112 -44.57 -3.40 6.89
CA SER A 112 -43.23 -3.69 7.42
C SER A 112 -42.37 -2.43 7.39
N LEU A 113 -41.61 -2.23 8.46
CA LEU A 113 -40.60 -1.19 8.59
C LEU A 113 -39.28 -1.85 8.98
N SER A 114 -38.18 -1.42 8.36
CA SER A 114 -36.84 -1.91 8.68
C SER A 114 -35.84 -0.77 8.64
N LEU A 115 -34.94 -0.76 9.61
CA LEU A 115 -33.81 0.14 9.75
C LEU A 115 -32.53 -0.70 9.71
N GLY A 116 -31.54 -0.22 8.99
CA GLY A 116 -30.24 -0.86 8.86
C GLY A 116 -29.12 0.15 9.00
N TYR A 117 -28.07 -0.26 9.71
CA TYR A 117 -26.79 0.42 9.77
C TYR A 117 -25.68 -0.56 9.37
N TYR A 118 -24.80 -0.11 8.49
CA TYR A 118 -23.62 -0.85 8.05
C TYR A 118 -22.42 0.09 8.13
N SER A 119 -21.33 -0.40 8.70
CA SER A 119 -20.06 0.31 8.78
C SER A 119 -18.92 -0.64 8.45
N GLU A 120 -18.05 -0.21 7.56
CA GLU A 120 -16.89 -0.97 7.11
C GLU A 120 -15.65 -0.07 7.12
N VAL A 121 -14.61 -0.58 7.77
CA VAL A 121 -13.25 -0.08 7.58
C VAL A 121 -12.63 -0.84 6.41
N GLY A 122 -12.16 -0.15 5.38
CA GLY A 122 -11.59 -0.79 4.20
C GLY A 122 -10.20 -1.39 4.46
N THR A 123 -9.80 -2.31 3.57
CA THR A 123 -8.49 -2.99 3.65
C THR A 123 -7.33 -2.07 3.31
N GLN A 124 -7.57 -1.00 2.54
CA GLN A 124 -6.61 0.06 2.31
C GLN A 124 -6.74 1.10 3.42
N LYS A 125 -5.62 1.55 3.99
CA LYS A 125 -5.62 2.65 4.96
C LYS A 125 -6.38 3.86 4.39
N TYR A 126 -7.12 4.55 5.25
CA TYR A 126 -7.95 5.71 4.91
C TYR A 126 -9.16 5.45 3.99
N THR A 127 -9.54 4.19 3.79
CA THR A 127 -10.81 3.84 3.11
C THR A 127 -11.83 3.35 4.13
N PHE A 128 -13.07 3.81 4.03
CA PHE A 128 -14.19 3.43 4.91
C PHE A 128 -15.53 3.62 4.20
N TYR A 129 -16.57 2.92 4.64
CA TYR A 129 -17.91 3.00 4.09
C TYR A 129 -18.98 2.83 5.17
N ASP A 130 -19.82 3.85 5.34
CA ASP A 130 -20.97 3.84 6.23
C ASP A 130 -22.26 3.97 5.43
N ARG A 131 -23.25 3.12 5.74
CA ARG A 131 -24.55 3.11 5.08
C ARG A 131 -25.68 2.99 6.10
N TYR A 132 -26.57 3.96 6.07
CA TYR A 132 -27.87 3.92 6.73
C TYR A 132 -28.95 3.56 5.72
N SER A 133 -29.84 2.63 6.06
CA SER A 133 -30.94 2.22 5.21
C SER A 133 -32.25 2.21 5.97
N ILE A 134 -33.30 2.75 5.36
CA ILE A 134 -34.68 2.61 5.82
C ILE A 134 -35.49 1.93 4.72
N ARG A 135 -36.31 0.96 5.09
CA ARG A 135 -37.21 0.27 4.16
C ARG A 135 -38.61 0.21 4.77
N SER A 136 -39.60 0.65 4.01
CA SER A 136 -41.01 0.52 4.34
C SER A 136 -41.71 -0.22 3.19
N ASN A 137 -42.49 -1.25 3.49
CA ASN A 137 -43.35 -1.91 2.51
C ASN A 137 -44.77 -1.99 3.08
N SER A 138 -45.78 -1.75 2.23
CA SER A 138 -47.19 -1.85 2.58
C SER A 138 -47.96 -2.51 1.43
N GLU A 139 -48.83 -3.46 1.75
CA GLU A 139 -49.73 -4.14 0.82
C GLU A 139 -51.17 -4.04 1.34
N LEU A 140 -52.11 -3.75 0.45
CA LEU A 140 -53.53 -3.56 0.78
C LEU A 140 -54.37 -4.45 -0.13
N LYS A 141 -55.20 -5.32 0.47
CA LYS A 141 -56.19 -6.10 -0.27
C LYS A 141 -57.49 -5.32 -0.36
N LEU A 142 -57.70 -4.65 -1.49
CA LEU A 142 -58.98 -4.04 -1.84
C LEU A 142 -59.89 -5.11 -2.44
N THR A 143 -60.65 -5.81 -1.59
CA THR A 143 -61.75 -6.65 -2.09
C THR A 143 -62.83 -5.72 -2.64
N LYS A 144 -62.96 -5.67 -3.97
CA LYS A 144 -64.12 -5.10 -4.64
C LYS A 144 -64.66 -6.13 -5.62
N GLN A 145 -65.49 -7.03 -5.10
CA GLN A 145 -66.53 -7.80 -5.82
C GLN A 145 -67.64 -8.14 -4.84
#